data_AF-A0A6L9IWU3-F1
#
_entry.id   AF-A0A6L9IWU3-F1
#
_cell.length_a   1.000
_cell.length_b   1.000
_cell.length_c   1.000
_cell.angle_alpha   90.00
_cell.angle_beta   90.00
_cell.angle_gamma   90.00
#
_symmetry.space_group_name_H-M   'P 1'
#
loop_
_entity.id
_entity.type
_entity.pdbx_description
1 polymer ?
#
loop_
_entity_poly.entity_id
_entity_poly.type
_entity_poly.pdbx_seq_one_letter_code
_entity_poly.pdbx_strand_id
1 'polypeptide(L)'
;MDSAPEFLDLFVEPTGELIYFLAVIAISQAAMLMVLGQRMRGRTEVAAGRYTGLLTGVVLAWISLMGGGLYALITDTADKAVLPPLERAVSAIVIVLASAALLVADSDRRQRGTWVLIFLVTAGLVLGYVYTAGEWYDLAAIEDFNDHRLGLLWTFLPGVFIIVAMSLLVTRFSDTADIPLKLLVFVILLIGYSYTLTRMTAGDLEGHTSGALRLSFMAALAIVVTIVYRLVLDRLSSAIDEVSEYAEAISKPQPPVVLPPTSPPPPPEPTFRPAGRPATVSQAAESMTLLKAIGLMLEKDDPDTIPRQIATAVATVLKADVVALVSHEDENWADMIAAYDHIQQRHIPGLALNLDEQPTLVKTLQDRRQARLTETEHLD
;
A
#
# COMPACT_ATOMS: atom_id res chain seq x y z
N MET A 1 -3.67 47.32 6.55
CA MET A 1 -2.59 46.42 6.11
C MET A 1 -3.28 45.24 5.45
N ASP A 2 -3.64 45.40 4.19
CA ASP A 2 -4.34 44.37 3.41
C ASP A 2 -3.32 43.48 2.71
N SER A 3 -2.65 42.63 3.49
CA SER A 3 -1.62 41.70 3.00
C SER A 3 -2.21 40.39 2.45
N ALA A 4 -3.48 40.10 2.78
CA ALA A 4 -4.15 38.88 2.37
C ALA A 4 -4.50 38.82 0.87
N PRO A 5 -4.96 39.90 0.20
CA PRO A 5 -5.19 39.90 -1.24
C PRO A 5 -3.90 39.66 -2.02
N GLU A 6 -2.81 40.34 -1.63
CA GLU A 6 -1.51 40.28 -2.30
C GLU A 6 -0.88 38.87 -2.28
N PHE A 7 -1.11 38.10 -1.21
CA PHE A 7 -0.68 36.69 -1.15
C PHE A 7 -1.51 35.76 -2.05
N LEU A 8 -2.81 36.03 -2.21
CA LEU A 8 -3.67 35.23 -3.08
C LEU A 8 -3.37 35.49 -4.56
N ASP A 9 -3.01 36.72 -4.90
CA ASP A 9 -2.65 37.13 -6.26
C ASP A 9 -1.37 36.45 -6.74
N LEU A 10 -0.45 36.09 -5.83
CA LEU A 10 0.74 35.30 -6.15
C LEU A 10 0.40 33.97 -6.86
N PHE A 11 -0.73 33.34 -6.53
CA PHE A 11 -1.17 32.08 -7.15
C PHE A 11 -1.95 32.28 -8.46
N VAL A 12 -2.23 33.52 -8.81
CA VAL A 12 -2.90 33.92 -10.06
C VAL A 12 -1.86 34.36 -11.10
N GLU A 13 -0.71 34.89 -10.66
CA GLU A 13 0.40 35.22 -11.55
C GLU A 13 0.99 33.98 -12.26
N PRO A 14 1.48 34.11 -13.51
CA PRO A 14 1.99 32.99 -14.30
C PRO A 14 3.08 32.15 -13.59
N THR A 15 3.94 32.81 -12.81
CA THR A 15 5.01 32.14 -12.05
C THR A 15 4.43 31.28 -10.93
N GLY A 16 3.46 31.80 -10.18
CA GLY A 16 2.82 31.04 -9.10
C GLY A 16 1.85 29.97 -9.60
N GLU A 17 1.23 30.18 -10.77
CA GLU A 17 0.42 29.18 -11.45
C GLU A 17 1.23 27.92 -11.78
N LEU A 18 2.43 28.08 -12.35
CA LEU A 18 3.32 26.96 -12.65
C LEU A 18 3.74 26.21 -11.37
N ILE A 19 4.12 26.95 -10.33
CA ILE A 19 4.52 26.37 -9.03
C ILE A 19 3.36 25.58 -8.43
N TYR A 20 2.15 26.12 -8.46
CA TYR A 20 0.94 25.45 -7.98
C TYR A 20 0.72 24.11 -8.68
N PHE A 21 0.71 24.07 -10.02
CA PHE A 21 0.47 22.83 -10.75
C PHE A 21 1.56 21.79 -10.53
N LEU A 22 2.84 22.21 -10.53
CA LEU A 22 3.96 21.31 -10.23
C LEU A 22 3.85 20.73 -8.82
N ALA A 23 3.55 21.58 -7.83
CA ALA A 23 3.39 21.15 -6.44
C ALA A 23 2.23 20.15 -6.29
N VAL A 24 1.06 20.47 -6.84
CA VAL A 24 -0.13 19.62 -6.76
C VAL A 24 0.07 18.28 -7.46
N ILE A 25 0.72 18.25 -8.62
CA ILE A 25 1.07 17.01 -9.31
C ILE A 25 2.05 16.20 -8.47
N ALA A 26 3.14 16.81 -7.98
CA ALA A 26 4.15 16.12 -7.18
C ALA A 26 3.56 15.54 -5.88
N ILE A 27 2.76 16.31 -5.15
CA ILE A 27 2.07 15.89 -3.93
C ILE A 27 1.12 14.73 -4.22
N SER A 28 0.32 14.83 -5.29
CA SER A 28 -0.61 13.77 -5.70
C SER A 28 0.11 12.50 -6.13
N GLN A 29 1.24 12.62 -6.84
CA GLN A 29 2.08 11.50 -7.24
C GLN A 29 2.73 10.83 -6.03
N ALA A 30 3.24 11.60 -5.06
CA ALA A 30 3.81 11.06 -3.84
C ALA A 30 2.79 10.21 -3.07
N ALA A 31 1.57 10.72 -2.86
CA ALA A 31 0.48 9.94 -2.25
C ALA A 31 0.17 8.67 -3.06
N MET A 32 0.05 8.77 -4.39
CA MET A 32 -0.25 7.62 -5.25
C MET A 32 0.83 6.53 -5.17
N LEU A 33 2.11 6.92 -5.20
CA LEU A 33 3.25 5.99 -5.14
C LEU A 33 3.37 5.31 -3.77
N MET A 34 3.10 6.03 -2.66
CA MET A 34 3.09 5.43 -1.33
C MET A 34 2.07 4.29 -1.23
N VAL A 35 0.84 4.53 -1.69
CA VAL A 35 -0.20 3.49 -1.67
C VAL A 35 0.10 2.37 -2.67
N LEU A 36 0.62 2.71 -3.86
CA LEU A 36 1.00 1.70 -4.85
C LEU A 36 2.08 0.76 -4.31
N GLY A 37 3.09 1.31 -3.61
CA GLY A 37 4.12 0.52 -2.94
C GLY A 37 3.53 -0.46 -1.92
N GLN A 38 2.56 0.00 -1.12
CA GLN A 38 1.85 -0.86 -0.18
C GLN A 38 1.07 -1.97 -0.89
N ARG A 39 0.34 -1.64 -1.97
CA ARG A 39 -0.40 -2.61 -2.78
C ARG A 39 0.51 -3.68 -3.41
N MET A 40 1.73 -3.31 -3.81
CA MET A 40 2.69 -4.25 -4.38
C MET A 40 3.24 -5.24 -3.34
N ARG A 41 3.30 -4.84 -2.06
CA ARG A 41 3.70 -5.72 -0.95
C ARG A 41 2.60 -6.73 -0.56
N GLY A 42 1.33 -6.33 -0.67
CA GLY A 42 0.18 -7.19 -0.33
C GLY A 42 -0.95 -7.09 -1.36
N ARG A 43 -1.02 -8.04 -2.30
CA ARG A 43 -2.07 -8.07 -3.35
C ARG A 43 -3.49 -8.28 -2.82
N THR A 44 -3.63 -8.77 -1.59
CA THR A 44 -4.90 -9.03 -0.91
C THR A 44 -5.50 -7.79 -0.23
N GLU A 45 -4.75 -6.69 -0.11
CA GLU A 45 -5.23 -5.47 0.53
C GLU A 45 -6.18 -4.67 -0.38
N VAL A 46 -7.48 -4.90 -0.19
CA VAL A 46 -8.54 -4.25 -0.98
C VAL A 46 -8.54 -2.73 -0.79
N ALA A 47 -8.26 -2.23 0.42
CA ALA A 47 -8.24 -0.79 0.73
C ALA A 47 -7.11 -0.07 -0.02
N ALA A 48 -5.88 -0.59 0.03
CA ALA A 48 -4.73 -0.06 -0.71
C ALA A 48 -5.03 -0.04 -2.22
N GLY A 49 -5.61 -1.11 -2.76
CA GLY A 49 -6.03 -1.16 -4.17
C GLY A 49 -7.01 -0.05 -4.56
N ARG A 50 -7.98 0.28 -3.70
CA ARG A 50 -8.97 1.35 -3.94
C ARG A 50 -8.33 2.74 -3.91
N TYR A 51 -7.49 3.01 -2.91
CA TYR A 51 -6.74 4.27 -2.84
C TYR A 51 -5.83 4.44 -4.06
N THR A 52 -5.12 3.39 -4.49
CA THR A 52 -4.28 3.45 -5.69
C THR A 52 -5.10 3.88 -6.90
N GLY A 53 -6.22 3.21 -7.18
CA GLY A 53 -7.05 3.52 -8.34
C GLY A 53 -7.58 4.95 -8.35
N LEU A 54 -8.08 5.44 -7.20
CA LEU A 54 -8.63 6.79 -7.08
C LEU A 54 -7.53 7.86 -7.15
N LEU A 55 -6.38 7.66 -6.50
CA LEU A 55 -5.25 8.60 -6.56
C LEU A 55 -4.58 8.61 -7.94
N THR A 56 -4.52 7.48 -8.64
CA THR A 56 -4.12 7.46 -10.06
C THR A 56 -5.08 8.32 -10.89
N GLY A 57 -6.39 8.22 -10.64
CA GLY A 57 -7.37 9.10 -11.29
C GLY A 57 -7.15 10.59 -10.99
N VAL A 58 -6.81 10.95 -9.74
CA VAL A 58 -6.44 12.33 -9.36
C VAL A 58 -5.23 12.82 -10.13
N VAL A 59 -4.15 12.01 -10.21
CA VAL A 59 -2.95 12.37 -10.97
C VAL A 59 -3.25 12.52 -12.46
N LEU A 60 -4.04 11.61 -13.05
CA LEU A 60 -4.45 11.71 -14.46
C LEU A 60 -5.31 12.95 -14.73
N ALA A 61 -6.18 13.34 -13.80
CA ALA A 61 -6.94 14.57 -13.91
C ALA A 61 -6.03 15.80 -13.95
N TRP A 62 -5.01 15.87 -13.09
CA TRP A 62 -4.03 16.96 -13.15
C TRP A 62 -3.18 16.95 -14.42
N ILE A 63 -2.76 15.77 -14.91
CA ILE A 63 -2.03 15.64 -16.18
C ILE A 63 -2.88 16.14 -17.36
N SER A 64 -4.21 15.97 -17.30
CA SER A 64 -5.10 16.46 -18.36
C SER A 64 -5.06 17.98 -18.55
N LEU A 65 -4.75 18.76 -17.51
CA LEU A 65 -4.52 20.21 -17.64
C LEU A 65 -3.27 20.52 -18.46
N MET A 66 -2.19 19.78 -18.26
CA MET A 66 -1.00 19.89 -19.11
C MET A 66 -1.31 19.54 -20.56
N GLY A 67 -2.18 18.53 -20.77
CA GLY A 67 -2.71 18.19 -22.08
C GLY A 67 -3.54 19.32 -22.71
N GLY A 68 -4.37 20.00 -21.92
CA GLY A 68 -5.15 21.16 -22.38
C GLY A 68 -4.28 22.36 -22.76
N GLY A 69 -3.24 22.65 -21.98
CA GLY A 69 -2.27 23.70 -22.30
C GLY A 69 -1.46 23.36 -23.56
N LEU A 70 -1.02 22.11 -23.70
CA LEU A 70 -0.34 21.66 -24.92
C LEU A 70 -1.27 21.74 -26.14
N TYR A 71 -2.55 21.38 -25.98
CA TYR A 71 -3.54 21.51 -27.04
C TYR A 71 -3.68 22.98 -27.48
N ALA A 72 -3.90 23.91 -26.54
CA ALA A 72 -4.01 25.34 -26.83
C ALA A 72 -2.78 25.88 -27.57
N LEU A 73 -1.58 25.46 -27.15
CA LEU A 73 -0.31 25.81 -27.79
C LEU A 73 -0.19 25.28 -29.22
N ILE A 74 -0.63 24.03 -29.47
CA ILE A 74 -0.55 23.41 -30.81
C ILE A 74 -1.58 24.01 -31.77
N THR A 75 -2.77 24.34 -31.27
CA THR A 75 -3.88 24.86 -32.09
C THR A 75 -3.92 26.38 -32.17
N ASP A 76 -2.91 27.08 -31.62
CA ASP A 76 -2.82 28.54 -31.53
C ASP A 76 -4.12 29.17 -30.98
N THR A 77 -4.76 28.44 -30.07
CA THR A 77 -6.02 28.83 -29.46
C THR A 77 -5.71 29.64 -28.22
N ALA A 78 -6.43 30.73 -27.99
CA ALA A 78 -6.22 31.55 -26.80
C ALA A 78 -6.34 30.70 -25.53
N ASP A 79 -5.31 30.72 -24.67
CA ASP A 79 -5.25 29.92 -23.44
C ASP A 79 -6.50 30.11 -22.55
N LYS A 80 -7.05 31.33 -22.57
CA LYS A 80 -8.27 31.74 -21.86
C LYS A 80 -9.54 31.01 -22.32
N ALA A 81 -9.55 30.45 -23.52
CA ALA A 81 -10.68 29.69 -24.06
C ALA A 81 -10.69 28.23 -23.59
N VAL A 82 -9.53 27.67 -23.23
CA VAL A 82 -9.42 26.24 -22.89
C VAL A 82 -9.15 26.02 -21.41
N LEU A 83 -8.18 26.74 -20.84
CA LEU A 83 -7.67 26.46 -19.50
C LEU A 83 -8.68 26.73 -18.37
N PRO A 84 -9.44 27.84 -18.35
CA PRO A 84 -10.33 28.13 -17.22
C PRO A 84 -11.44 27.08 -16.98
N PRO A 85 -12.24 26.67 -17.98
CA PRO A 85 -13.25 25.63 -17.77
C PRO A 85 -12.61 24.26 -17.48
N LEU A 86 -11.44 23.97 -18.07
CA LEU A 86 -10.71 22.73 -17.82
C LEU A 86 -10.21 22.66 -16.38
N GLU A 87 -9.67 23.75 -15.84
CA GLU A 87 -9.20 23.81 -14.44
C GLU A 87 -10.35 23.52 -13.49
N ARG A 88 -11.52 24.13 -13.70
CA ARG A 88 -12.67 23.88 -12.81
C ARG A 88 -13.19 22.45 -12.92
N ALA A 89 -13.23 21.90 -14.13
CA ALA A 89 -13.62 20.52 -14.34
C ALA A 89 -12.66 19.54 -13.66
N VAL A 90 -11.35 19.75 -13.81
CA VAL A 90 -10.31 18.93 -13.17
C VAL A 90 -10.38 19.04 -11.66
N SER A 91 -10.51 20.25 -11.11
CA SER A 91 -10.71 20.46 -9.67
C SER A 91 -11.95 19.72 -9.15
N ALA A 92 -13.08 19.77 -9.87
CA ALA A 92 -14.30 19.07 -9.50
C ALA A 92 -14.10 17.54 -9.52
N ILE A 93 -13.45 17.00 -10.56
CA ILE A 93 -13.12 15.57 -10.66
C ILE A 93 -12.20 15.15 -9.51
N VAL A 94 -11.17 15.94 -9.22
CA VAL A 94 -10.23 15.68 -8.11
C VAL A 94 -10.97 15.66 -6.77
N ILE A 95 -11.90 16.59 -6.54
CA ILE A 95 -12.75 16.56 -5.34
C ILE A 95 -13.55 15.27 -5.27
N VAL A 96 -14.21 14.86 -6.34
CA VAL A 96 -15.02 13.63 -6.36
C VAL A 96 -14.15 12.40 -6.07
N LEU A 97 -13.01 12.27 -6.73
CA LEU A 97 -12.10 11.13 -6.57
C LEU A 97 -11.41 11.12 -5.21
N ALA A 98 -10.95 12.27 -4.72
CA ALA A 98 -10.34 12.38 -3.38
C ALA A 98 -11.39 12.12 -2.29
N SER A 99 -12.60 12.66 -2.41
CA SER A 99 -13.70 12.39 -1.47
C SER A 99 -14.06 10.91 -1.44
N ALA A 100 -14.14 10.27 -2.62
CA ALA A 100 -14.34 8.84 -2.73
C ALA A 100 -13.22 8.05 -2.03
N ALA A 101 -11.96 8.49 -2.17
CA ALA A 101 -10.83 7.83 -1.53
C ALA A 101 -10.96 7.90 -0.01
N LEU A 102 -11.24 9.09 0.53
CA LEU A 102 -11.35 9.29 1.98
C LEU A 102 -12.59 8.64 2.61
N LEU A 103 -13.68 8.48 1.86
CA LEU A 103 -14.97 7.93 2.36
C LEU A 103 -15.15 6.42 2.16
N VAL A 104 -14.62 5.87 1.06
CA VAL A 104 -14.97 4.50 0.60
C VAL A 104 -13.81 3.54 0.72
N ALA A 105 -12.57 4.02 0.62
CA ALA A 105 -11.41 3.13 0.53
C ALA A 105 -11.19 2.32 1.81
N ASP A 106 -11.52 2.87 2.98
CA ASP A 106 -11.40 2.19 4.28
C ASP A 106 -12.58 1.28 4.63
N SER A 107 -13.63 1.24 3.80
CA SER A 107 -14.82 0.44 4.12
C SER A 107 -14.66 -1.04 3.75
N ASP A 108 -14.83 -1.95 4.71
CA ASP A 108 -14.80 -3.41 4.48
C ASP A 108 -15.96 -3.91 3.61
N ARG A 109 -17.07 -3.16 3.57
CA ARG A 109 -18.26 -3.54 2.80
C ARG A 109 -18.04 -3.34 1.30
N ARG A 110 -18.46 -4.32 0.51
CA ARG A 110 -18.43 -4.28 -0.97
C ARG A 110 -19.50 -3.32 -1.51
N GLN A 111 -19.21 -2.02 -1.54
CA GLN A 111 -20.15 -0.98 -1.96
C GLN A 111 -20.19 -0.79 -3.50
N ARG A 112 -20.66 -1.79 -4.26
CA ARG A 112 -20.79 -1.68 -5.73
C ARG A 112 -21.55 -0.43 -6.17
N GLY A 113 -22.63 -0.07 -5.46
CA GLY A 113 -23.43 1.12 -5.76
C GLY A 113 -22.63 2.42 -5.69
N THR A 114 -21.75 2.57 -4.70
CA THR A 114 -20.92 3.77 -4.54
C THR A 114 -19.93 3.93 -5.69
N TRP A 115 -19.32 2.84 -6.16
CA TRP A 115 -18.42 2.88 -7.33
C TRP A 115 -19.14 3.28 -8.61
N VAL A 116 -20.36 2.77 -8.82
CA VAL A 116 -21.21 3.18 -9.96
C VAL A 116 -21.56 4.66 -9.84
N LEU A 117 -21.93 5.14 -8.65
CA LEU A 117 -22.22 6.55 -8.41
C LEU A 117 -21.01 7.43 -8.70
N ILE A 118 -19.82 7.09 -8.19
CA ILE A 118 -18.58 7.84 -8.46
C ILE A 118 -18.31 7.88 -9.97
N PHE A 119 -18.42 6.75 -10.66
CA PHE A 119 -18.23 6.69 -12.11
C PHE A 119 -19.23 7.57 -12.85
N LEU A 120 -20.53 7.50 -12.51
CA LEU A 120 -21.57 8.32 -13.13
C LEU A 120 -21.36 9.81 -12.88
N VAL A 121 -21.00 10.21 -11.66
CA VAL A 121 -20.72 11.61 -11.32
C VAL A 121 -19.49 12.11 -12.08
N THR A 122 -18.39 11.35 -12.09
CA THR A 122 -17.18 11.71 -12.85
C THR A 122 -17.46 11.81 -14.35
N ALA A 123 -18.20 10.86 -14.93
CA ALA A 123 -18.61 10.92 -16.33
C ALA A 123 -19.50 12.13 -16.61
N GLY A 124 -20.42 12.46 -15.70
CA GLY A 124 -21.25 13.65 -15.76
C GLY A 124 -20.42 14.95 -15.75
N LEU A 125 -19.37 15.03 -14.93
CA LEU A 125 -18.44 16.16 -14.93
C LEU A 125 -17.67 16.27 -16.24
N VAL A 126 -17.20 15.15 -16.81
CA VAL A 126 -16.52 15.16 -18.12
C VAL A 126 -17.47 15.64 -19.22
N LEU A 127 -18.71 15.15 -19.26
CA LEU A 127 -19.71 15.61 -20.22
C LEU A 127 -20.08 17.09 -20.01
N GLY A 128 -20.21 17.52 -18.76
CA GLY A 128 -20.43 18.91 -18.41
C GLY A 128 -19.28 19.81 -18.88
N TYR A 129 -18.04 19.33 -18.79
CA TYR A 129 -16.87 20.04 -19.33
C TYR A 129 -16.95 20.16 -20.85
N VAL A 130 -17.25 19.09 -21.57
CA VAL A 130 -17.37 19.13 -23.04
C VAL A 130 -18.43 20.13 -23.48
N TYR A 131 -19.58 20.16 -22.80
CA TYR A 131 -20.63 21.16 -23.03
C TYR A 131 -20.13 22.59 -22.73
N THR A 132 -19.49 22.78 -21.57
CA THR A 132 -18.97 24.09 -21.16
C THR A 132 -17.90 24.59 -22.11
N ALA A 133 -16.99 23.73 -22.58
CA ALA A 133 -15.93 24.09 -23.51
C ALA A 133 -16.49 24.52 -24.87
N GLY A 134 -17.57 23.88 -25.34
CA GLY A 134 -18.25 24.29 -26.57
C GLY A 134 -18.89 25.68 -26.47
N GLU A 135 -19.63 25.94 -25.39
CA GLU A 135 -20.28 27.23 -25.15
C GLU A 135 -19.27 28.35 -24.83
N TRP A 136 -18.21 28.03 -24.08
CA TRP A 136 -17.23 29.02 -23.62
C TRP A 136 -16.30 29.51 -24.73
N TYR A 137 -16.04 28.69 -25.75
CA TYR A 137 -15.07 28.98 -26.80
C TYR A 137 -15.28 30.36 -27.45
N ASP A 138 -16.52 30.70 -27.78
CA ASP A 138 -16.86 31.97 -28.42
C ASP A 138 -16.91 33.15 -27.42
N LEU A 139 -17.21 32.87 -26.14
CA LEU A 139 -17.35 33.87 -25.08
C LEU A 139 -16.01 34.31 -24.48
N ALA A 140 -14.99 33.45 -24.55
CA ALA A 140 -13.70 33.64 -23.91
C ALA A 140 -12.93 34.89 -24.36
N ALA A 141 -13.28 35.48 -25.51
CA ALA A 141 -12.65 36.68 -26.03
C ALA A 141 -13.23 37.98 -25.42
N ILE A 142 -14.40 37.92 -24.80
CA ILE A 142 -15.20 39.11 -24.44
C ILE A 142 -15.49 39.16 -22.93
N GLU A 143 -15.58 38.00 -22.28
CA GLU A 143 -15.99 37.91 -20.87
C GLU A 143 -14.98 37.10 -20.04
N ASP A 144 -14.87 37.46 -18.76
CA ASP A 144 -14.08 36.70 -17.80
C ASP A 144 -14.85 35.50 -17.27
N PHE A 145 -14.16 34.37 -17.11
CA PHE A 145 -14.81 33.11 -16.74
C PHE A 145 -15.45 33.17 -15.36
N ASN A 146 -14.83 33.92 -14.44
CA ASN A 146 -15.32 34.08 -13.08
C ASN A 146 -16.58 34.97 -12.97
N ASP A 147 -16.81 35.85 -13.95
CA ASP A 147 -17.99 36.73 -14.00
C ASP A 147 -19.18 36.03 -14.70
N HIS A 148 -18.89 35.07 -15.57
CA HIS A 148 -19.91 34.32 -16.29
C HIS A 148 -20.61 33.24 -15.42
N ARG A 149 -21.86 32.93 -15.75
CA ARG A 149 -22.69 31.91 -15.06
C ARG A 149 -22.07 30.52 -15.04
N LEU A 150 -21.29 30.18 -16.06
CA LEU A 150 -20.59 28.90 -16.14
C LEU A 150 -19.53 28.79 -15.02
N GLY A 151 -18.74 29.82 -14.79
CA GLY A 151 -17.75 29.82 -13.70
C GLY A 151 -18.41 29.75 -12.32
N LEU A 152 -19.53 30.44 -12.13
CA LEU A 152 -20.33 30.33 -10.91
C LEU A 152 -20.85 28.90 -10.71
N LEU A 153 -21.43 28.28 -11.73
CA LEU A 153 -21.96 26.91 -11.65
C LEU A 153 -20.86 25.90 -11.30
N TRP A 154 -19.71 26.01 -11.96
CA TRP A 154 -18.54 25.16 -11.75
C TRP A 154 -17.86 25.38 -10.39
N THR A 155 -18.10 26.50 -9.72
CA THR A 155 -17.63 26.74 -8.35
C THR A 155 -18.67 26.28 -7.33
N PHE A 156 -19.96 26.52 -7.60
CA PHE A 156 -21.05 26.18 -6.70
C PHE A 156 -21.24 24.66 -6.55
N LEU A 157 -21.27 23.92 -7.66
CA LEU A 157 -21.56 22.47 -7.63
C LEU A 157 -20.53 21.67 -6.82
N PRO A 158 -19.20 21.83 -6.99
CA PRO A 158 -18.23 21.15 -6.14
C PRO A 158 -18.30 21.61 -4.67
N GLY A 159 -18.63 22.88 -4.41
CA GLY A 159 -18.87 23.38 -3.05
C GLY A 159 -20.01 22.63 -2.34
N VAL A 160 -21.15 22.44 -3.02
CA VAL A 160 -22.26 21.63 -2.49
C VAL A 160 -21.83 20.17 -2.30
N PHE A 161 -21.08 19.61 -3.25
CA PHE A 161 -20.56 18.24 -3.15
C PHE A 161 -19.64 18.07 -1.93
N ILE A 162 -18.78 19.04 -1.63
CA ILE A 162 -17.92 19.05 -0.43
C ILE A 162 -18.77 19.00 0.84
N ILE A 163 -19.85 19.79 0.92
CA ILE A 163 -20.76 19.77 2.09
C ILE A 163 -21.42 18.39 2.24
N VAL A 164 -21.86 17.78 1.14
CA VAL A 164 -22.44 16.43 1.15
C VAL A 164 -21.41 15.39 1.58
N ALA A 165 -20.20 15.42 1.02
CA ALA A 165 -19.11 14.52 1.37
C ALA A 165 -18.70 14.64 2.85
N MET A 166 -18.60 15.88 3.34
CA MET A 166 -18.33 16.19 4.75
C MET A 166 -19.45 15.68 5.66
N SER A 167 -20.71 15.90 5.28
CA SER A 167 -21.87 15.39 6.03
C SER A 167 -21.87 13.87 6.09
N LEU A 168 -21.60 13.20 4.96
CA LEU A 168 -21.47 11.74 4.91
C LEU A 168 -20.33 11.24 5.81
N LEU A 169 -19.20 11.94 5.85
CA LEU A 169 -18.09 11.61 6.74
C LEU A 169 -18.51 11.68 8.22
N VAL A 170 -19.24 12.73 8.62
CA VAL A 170 -19.75 12.87 9.99
C VAL A 170 -20.75 11.77 10.35
N THR A 171 -21.64 11.39 9.42
CA THR A 171 -22.59 10.27 9.68
C THR A 171 -21.91 8.92 9.84
N ARG A 172 -20.68 8.77 9.35
CA ARG A 172 -19.86 7.54 9.44
C ARG A 172 -18.75 7.63 10.48
N PHE A 173 -18.96 8.43 11.54
CA PHE A 173 -17.92 8.71 12.54
C PHE A 173 -17.41 7.44 13.27
N SER A 174 -18.23 6.40 13.40
CA SER A 174 -17.80 5.14 14.06
C SER A 174 -16.95 4.23 13.18
N ASP A 175 -17.12 4.32 11.87
CA ASP A 175 -16.66 3.29 10.93
C ASP A 175 -15.40 3.72 10.16
N THR A 176 -14.97 4.97 10.32
CA THR A 176 -13.93 5.58 9.50
C THR A 176 -12.75 5.95 10.38
N ALA A 177 -11.55 5.45 10.06
CA ALA A 177 -10.34 5.93 10.72
C ALA A 177 -10.02 7.38 10.31
N ASP A 178 -9.37 8.13 11.19
CA ASP A 178 -8.82 9.47 10.94
C ASP A 178 -9.82 10.55 10.52
N ILE A 179 -11.05 10.48 11.04
CA ILE A 179 -12.10 11.46 10.73
C ILE A 179 -11.69 12.90 10.99
N PRO A 180 -11.03 13.29 12.10
CA PRO A 180 -10.64 14.68 12.30
C PRO A 180 -9.75 15.22 11.19
N LEU A 181 -8.80 14.40 10.70
CA LEU A 181 -7.87 14.79 9.64
C LEU A 181 -8.59 14.86 8.28
N LYS A 182 -9.49 13.91 8.01
CA LYS A 182 -10.34 13.93 6.81
C LYS A 182 -11.32 15.11 6.79
N LEU A 183 -11.90 15.47 7.95
CA LEU A 183 -12.74 16.65 8.10
C LEU A 183 -11.96 17.92 7.81
N LEU A 184 -10.71 18.01 8.28
CA LEU A 184 -9.86 19.17 8.02
C LEU A 184 -9.65 19.40 6.51
N VAL A 185 -9.45 18.33 5.72
CA VAL A 185 -9.39 18.41 4.25
C VAL A 185 -10.64 19.08 3.68
N PHE A 186 -11.82 18.61 4.08
CA PHE A 186 -13.09 19.15 3.60
C PHE A 186 -13.34 20.59 4.06
N VAL A 187 -12.99 20.93 5.30
CA VAL A 187 -13.14 22.29 5.83
C VAL A 187 -12.25 23.27 5.08
N ILE A 188 -11.00 22.91 4.80
CA ILE A 188 -10.07 23.77 4.04
C ILE A 188 -10.59 24.02 2.62
N LEU A 189 -11.03 22.95 1.93
CA LEU A 189 -11.64 23.09 0.61
C LEU A 189 -12.90 23.95 0.67
N LEU A 190 -13.78 23.73 1.66
CA LEU A 190 -15.02 24.49 1.82
C LEU A 190 -14.75 25.98 2.06
N ILE A 191 -13.73 26.32 2.84
CA ILE A 191 -13.30 27.72 3.06
C ILE A 191 -12.88 28.35 1.73
N GLY A 192 -12.02 27.68 0.95
CA GLY A 192 -11.59 28.17 -0.37
C GLY A 192 -12.76 28.39 -1.33
N TYR A 193 -13.65 27.40 -1.45
CA TYR A 193 -14.83 27.49 -2.31
C TYR A 193 -15.82 28.56 -1.85
N SER A 194 -16.08 28.68 -0.55
CA SER A 194 -17.00 29.68 0.00
C SER A 194 -16.46 31.09 -0.19
N TYR A 195 -15.15 31.29 0.01
CA TYR A 195 -14.51 32.58 -0.21
C TYR A 195 -14.59 33.00 -1.68
N THR A 196 -14.24 32.10 -2.61
CA THR A 196 -14.32 32.37 -4.04
C THR A 196 -15.74 32.63 -4.50
N LEU A 197 -16.73 31.86 -4.02
CA LEU A 197 -18.12 32.07 -4.36
C LEU A 197 -18.62 33.45 -3.88
N THR A 198 -18.25 33.85 -2.66
CA THR A 198 -18.61 35.17 -2.10
C THR A 198 -18.04 36.30 -2.98
N ARG A 199 -16.76 36.19 -3.38
CA ARG A 199 -16.10 37.17 -4.24
C ARG A 199 -16.71 37.22 -5.65
N MET A 200 -17.05 36.08 -6.24
CA MET A 200 -17.77 36.01 -7.52
C MET A 200 -19.14 36.69 -7.42
N THR A 201 -19.93 36.41 -6.38
CA THR A 201 -21.25 37.02 -6.22
C THR A 201 -21.22 38.52 -5.91
N ALA A 202 -20.10 39.01 -5.38
CA ALA A 202 -19.88 40.43 -5.11
C ALA A 202 -19.42 41.21 -6.35
N GLY A 203 -19.02 40.54 -7.44
CA GLY A 203 -18.41 41.19 -8.61
C GLY A 203 -16.97 41.65 -8.37
N ASP A 204 -16.33 41.15 -7.30
CA ASP A 204 -15.00 41.57 -6.84
C ASP A 204 -13.88 40.63 -7.33
N LEU A 205 -14.21 39.64 -8.15
CA LEU A 205 -13.27 38.64 -8.66
C LEU A 205 -13.09 38.79 -10.16
N GLU A 206 -12.10 39.58 -10.57
CA GLU A 206 -11.71 39.74 -11.96
C GLU A 206 -10.87 38.54 -12.45
N GLY A 207 -10.87 38.29 -13.76
CA GLY A 207 -10.05 37.26 -14.41
C GLY A 207 -10.66 35.86 -14.44
N HIS A 208 -9.82 34.86 -14.74
CA HIS A 208 -10.28 33.49 -15.05
C HIS A 208 -10.00 32.45 -13.94
N THR A 209 -9.10 32.78 -13.00
CA THR A 209 -8.58 31.85 -11.99
C THR A 209 -8.86 32.38 -10.59
N SER A 210 -8.71 31.55 -9.56
CA SER A 210 -8.91 31.98 -8.17
C SER A 210 -7.82 31.44 -7.27
N GLY A 211 -6.96 32.34 -6.79
CA GLY A 211 -5.85 32.00 -5.89
C GLY A 211 -6.30 31.30 -4.61
N ALA A 212 -7.45 31.69 -4.05
CA ALA A 212 -8.01 31.05 -2.84
C ALA A 212 -8.36 29.58 -3.06
N LEU A 213 -8.92 29.23 -4.22
CA LEU A 213 -9.20 27.83 -4.57
C LEU A 213 -7.91 27.04 -4.70
N ARG A 214 -6.94 27.56 -5.46
CA ARG A 214 -5.63 26.91 -5.66
C ARG A 214 -4.92 26.67 -4.32
N LEU A 215 -4.86 27.69 -3.46
CA LEU A 215 -4.27 27.58 -2.13
C LEU A 215 -4.97 26.50 -1.29
N SER A 216 -6.31 26.49 -1.29
CA SER A 216 -7.08 25.49 -0.53
C SER A 216 -6.82 24.07 -1.04
N PHE A 217 -6.70 23.86 -2.35
CA PHE A 217 -6.37 22.57 -2.95
C PHE A 217 -4.96 22.10 -2.56
N MET A 218 -3.98 22.99 -2.63
CA MET A 218 -2.61 22.68 -2.27
C MET A 218 -2.51 22.28 -0.79
N ALA A 219 -3.15 23.03 0.11
CA ALA A 219 -3.21 22.70 1.53
C ALA A 219 -3.96 21.37 1.80
N ALA A 220 -5.10 21.17 1.14
CA ALA A 220 -5.90 19.96 1.27
C ALA A 220 -5.15 18.70 0.79
N LEU A 221 -4.46 18.77 -0.35
CA LEU A 221 -3.70 17.65 -0.91
C LEU A 221 -2.47 17.31 -0.07
N ALA A 222 -1.81 18.30 0.54
CA ALA A 222 -0.74 18.03 1.50
C ALA A 222 -1.25 17.19 2.69
N ILE A 223 -2.45 17.48 3.20
CA ILE A 223 -3.08 16.69 4.26
C ILE A 223 -3.48 15.30 3.75
N VAL A 224 -3.93 15.16 2.50
CA VAL A 224 -4.20 13.85 1.89
C VAL A 224 -2.94 12.97 1.89
N VAL A 225 -1.76 13.53 1.59
CA VAL A 225 -0.49 12.80 1.70
C VAL A 225 -0.26 12.34 3.14
N THR A 226 -0.52 13.19 4.14
CA THR A 226 -0.38 12.82 5.55
C THR A 226 -1.33 11.68 5.95
N ILE A 227 -2.58 11.71 5.49
CA ILE A 227 -3.56 10.63 5.72
C ILE A 227 -3.05 9.33 5.09
N VAL A 228 -2.58 9.38 3.84
CA VAL A 228 -2.04 8.22 3.12
C VAL A 228 -0.81 7.66 3.82
N TYR A 229 0.11 8.52 4.24
CA TYR A 229 1.32 8.13 4.97
C TYR A 229 0.97 7.40 6.26
N ARG A 230 0.00 7.94 7.02
CA ARG A 230 -0.46 7.30 8.26
C ARG A 230 -1.10 5.95 7.99
N LEU A 231 -1.90 5.82 6.94
CA LEU A 231 -2.44 4.54 6.50
C LEU A 231 -1.33 3.52 6.22
N VAL A 232 -0.24 3.93 5.56
CA VAL A 232 0.90 3.03 5.29
C VAL A 232 1.61 2.64 6.58
N LEU A 233 1.81 3.57 7.51
CA LEU A 233 2.41 3.28 8.82
C LEU A 233 1.56 2.33 9.66
N ASP A 234 0.27 2.60 9.80
CA ASP A 234 -0.64 1.76 10.59
C ASP A 234 -0.66 0.31 10.06
N ARG A 235 -0.55 0.15 8.74
CA ARG A 235 -0.45 -1.17 8.10
C ARG A 235 0.89 -1.85 8.37
N LEU A 236 1.99 -1.11 8.30
CA LEU A 236 3.32 -1.65 8.62
C LEU A 236 3.40 -2.09 10.08
N SER A 237 2.88 -1.27 11.01
CA SER A 237 2.79 -1.61 12.43
C SER A 237 1.93 -2.84 12.67
N SER A 238 0.75 -2.92 12.04
CA SER A 238 -0.11 -4.10 12.15
C SER A 238 0.56 -5.38 11.64
N ALA A 239 1.37 -5.31 10.58
CA ALA A 239 2.11 -6.46 10.06
C ALA A 239 3.24 -6.89 11.02
N ILE A 240 3.90 -5.94 11.67
CA ILE A 240 4.93 -6.23 12.69
C ILE A 240 4.28 -6.89 13.92
N ASP A 241 3.14 -6.37 14.37
CA ASP A 241 2.42 -6.92 15.52
C ASP A 241 1.94 -8.35 15.26
N GLU A 242 1.44 -8.66 14.05
CA GLU A 242 1.05 -10.02 13.66
C GLU A 242 2.24 -11.00 13.70
N VAL A 243 3.40 -10.58 13.22
CA VAL A 243 4.63 -11.40 13.27
C VAL A 243 5.10 -11.59 14.72
N SER A 244 4.99 -10.55 15.55
CA SER A 244 5.32 -10.61 16.98
C SER A 244 4.41 -11.57 17.75
N GLU A 245 3.09 -11.50 17.53
CA GLU A 245 2.11 -12.40 18.17
C GLU A 245 2.35 -13.85 17.76
N TYR A 246 2.67 -14.09 16.49
CA TYR A 246 3.04 -15.42 16.00
C TYR A 246 4.33 -15.94 16.65
N ALA A 247 5.34 -15.08 16.81
CA ALA A 247 6.57 -15.43 17.51
C ALA A 247 6.32 -15.76 18.99
N GLU A 248 5.45 -15.01 19.68
CA GLU A 248 5.08 -15.28 21.07
C GLU A 248 4.27 -16.58 21.23
N ALA A 249 3.37 -16.88 20.28
CA ALA A 249 2.60 -18.12 20.29
C ALA A 249 3.50 -19.37 20.14
N ILE A 250 4.62 -19.23 19.43
CA ILE A 250 5.62 -20.31 19.25
C ILE A 250 6.56 -20.41 20.46
N SER A 251 6.94 -19.29 21.08
CA SER A 251 7.88 -19.28 22.21
C SER A 251 7.27 -19.76 23.53
N LYS A 252 5.94 -19.74 23.67
CA LYS A 252 5.25 -20.31 24.84
C LYS A 252 5.45 -21.83 24.89
N PRO A 253 6.08 -22.39 25.95
CA PRO A 253 6.26 -23.83 26.09
C PRO A 253 4.88 -24.53 26.09
N GLN A 254 4.71 -25.49 25.19
CA GLN A 254 3.49 -26.29 25.13
C GLN A 254 3.29 -26.99 26.48
N PRO A 255 2.07 -26.96 27.06
CA PRO A 255 1.78 -27.72 28.27
C PRO A 255 2.09 -29.20 28.00
N PRO A 256 2.73 -29.90 28.95
CA PRO A 256 3.10 -31.29 28.78
C PRO A 256 1.85 -32.09 28.39
N VAL A 257 1.92 -32.78 27.26
CA VAL A 257 0.89 -33.72 26.84
C VAL A 257 0.76 -34.75 27.95
N VAL A 258 -0.36 -34.70 28.68
CA VAL A 258 -0.73 -35.75 29.63
C VAL A 258 -1.04 -36.98 28.78
N LEU A 259 -0.03 -37.84 28.61
CA LEU A 259 -0.19 -39.15 28.00
C LEU A 259 -1.33 -39.89 28.73
N PRO A 260 -2.35 -40.41 28.02
CA PRO A 260 -3.33 -41.30 28.61
C PRO A 260 -2.61 -42.48 29.29
N PRO A 261 -3.11 -42.98 30.44
CA PRO A 261 -2.52 -44.12 31.11
C PRO A 261 -2.43 -45.31 30.15
N THR A 262 -1.23 -45.87 30.11
CA THR A 262 -0.78 -47.02 29.33
C THR A 262 -1.80 -48.15 29.29
N SER A 263 -2.18 -48.53 28.08
CA SER A 263 -2.83 -49.81 27.79
C SER A 263 -1.97 -50.99 28.28
N PRO A 264 -2.58 -52.10 28.72
CA PRO A 264 -1.87 -53.26 29.28
C PRO A 264 -0.93 -53.94 28.27
N PRO A 265 0.10 -54.66 28.75
CA PRO A 265 1.20 -55.15 27.92
C PRO A 265 0.73 -56.19 26.89
N PRO A 266 1.26 -56.17 25.65
CA PRO A 266 1.01 -57.21 24.67
C PRO A 266 1.71 -58.54 25.05
N PRO A 267 1.15 -59.69 24.65
CA PRO A 267 1.68 -61.01 24.96
C PRO A 267 3.03 -61.28 24.28
N PRO A 268 3.86 -62.20 24.82
CA PRO A 268 5.20 -62.44 24.34
C PRO A 268 5.21 -63.14 22.97
N GLU A 269 5.77 -62.47 21.96
CA GLU A 269 6.11 -63.11 20.68
C GLU A 269 7.46 -63.86 20.78
N PRO A 270 7.58 -65.00 20.07
CA PRO A 270 8.71 -65.90 20.21
C PRO A 270 9.99 -65.38 19.54
N THR A 271 11.07 -65.64 20.26
CA THR A 271 12.48 -65.53 19.88
C THR A 271 12.77 -66.14 18.50
N PHE A 272 13.28 -65.32 17.57
CA PHE A 272 14.12 -65.79 16.46
C PHE A 272 15.48 -65.07 16.50
N ARG A 273 16.54 -65.88 16.62
CA ARG A 273 17.95 -65.48 16.64
C ARG A 273 18.52 -65.40 15.21
N PRO A 274 19.68 -64.73 15.03
CA PRO A 274 20.08 -64.07 13.78
C PRO A 274 20.92 -64.95 12.86
N ALA A 275 20.95 -64.62 11.57
CA ALA A 275 22.06 -64.94 10.66
C ALA A 275 22.03 -64.08 9.39
N GLY A 276 23.15 -63.40 9.09
CA GLY A 276 23.67 -63.38 7.73
C GLY A 276 23.61 -62.09 6.90
N ARG A 277 24.69 -61.30 7.02
CA ARG A 277 25.39 -60.48 6.00
C ARG A 277 24.77 -59.17 5.45
N PRO A 278 25.63 -58.18 5.14
CA PRO A 278 25.21 -56.86 4.68
C PRO A 278 24.94 -56.87 3.17
N ALA A 279 23.76 -56.40 2.77
CA ALA A 279 23.50 -56.05 1.39
C ALA A 279 24.10 -54.67 1.12
N THR A 280 25.02 -54.60 0.17
CA THR A 280 25.52 -53.37 -0.44
C THR A 280 24.35 -52.53 -0.94
N VAL A 281 24.03 -51.47 -0.20
CA VAL A 281 23.07 -50.45 -0.63
C VAL A 281 23.66 -49.76 -1.86
N SER A 282 22.87 -49.80 -2.93
CA SER A 282 23.26 -49.49 -4.30
C SER A 282 23.48 -47.99 -4.51
N GLN A 283 24.63 -47.60 -5.07
CA GLN A 283 24.95 -46.25 -5.55
C GLN A 283 23.88 -45.66 -6.50
N ALA A 284 23.06 -46.52 -7.13
CA ALA A 284 21.95 -46.09 -7.97
C ALA A 284 20.77 -45.50 -7.17
N ALA A 285 20.54 -45.97 -5.94
CA ALA A 285 19.53 -45.42 -5.05
C ALA A 285 19.94 -44.02 -4.55
N GLU A 286 21.22 -43.83 -4.22
CA GLU A 286 21.77 -42.53 -3.83
C GLU A 286 21.69 -41.52 -4.98
N SER A 287 22.01 -41.94 -6.20
CA SER A 287 21.92 -41.10 -7.41
C SER A 287 20.49 -40.66 -7.73
N MET A 288 19.49 -41.55 -7.59
CA MET A 288 18.09 -41.18 -7.77
C MET A 288 17.56 -40.27 -6.66
N THR A 289 18.04 -40.47 -5.43
CA THR A 289 17.64 -39.64 -4.29
C THR A 289 18.20 -38.22 -4.43
N LEU A 290 19.44 -38.09 -4.91
CA LEU A 290 20.05 -36.81 -5.25
C LEU A 290 19.30 -36.12 -6.41
N LEU A 291 18.96 -36.86 -7.47
CA LEU A 291 18.21 -36.30 -8.60
C LEU A 291 16.83 -35.77 -8.17
N LYS A 292 16.15 -36.49 -7.27
CA LYS A 292 14.88 -36.07 -6.68
C LYS A 292 15.02 -34.83 -5.80
N ALA A 293 16.09 -34.74 -5.02
CA ALA A 293 16.39 -33.57 -4.20
C ALA A 293 16.61 -32.31 -5.05
N ILE A 294 17.40 -32.44 -6.12
CA ILE A 294 17.68 -31.35 -7.07
C ILE A 294 16.39 -30.93 -7.79
N GLY A 295 15.55 -31.88 -8.19
CA GLY A 295 14.25 -31.57 -8.81
C GLY A 295 13.34 -30.76 -7.91
N LEU A 296 13.26 -31.12 -6.62
CA LEU A 296 12.47 -30.38 -5.62
C LEU A 296 13.05 -28.99 -5.31
N MET A 297 14.37 -28.84 -5.37
CA MET A 297 15.06 -27.55 -5.17
C MET A 297 14.91 -26.58 -6.36
N LEU A 298 14.59 -27.08 -7.55
CA LEU A 298 14.46 -26.28 -8.78
C LEU A 298 13.00 -26.06 -9.21
N GLU A 299 12.02 -26.44 -8.40
CA GLU A 299 10.60 -26.44 -8.78
C GLU A 299 9.94 -25.05 -8.72
N LYS A 300 10.56 -24.05 -8.09
CA LYS A 300 10.01 -22.67 -8.02
C LYS A 300 11.06 -21.63 -8.42
N ASP A 301 10.66 -20.70 -9.28
CA ASP A 301 11.51 -19.66 -9.87
C ASP A 301 11.72 -18.42 -8.97
N ASP A 302 11.24 -18.44 -7.72
CA ASP A 302 11.32 -17.30 -6.80
C ASP A 302 12.54 -17.43 -5.87
N PRO A 303 13.57 -16.56 -5.99
CA PRO A 303 14.81 -16.65 -5.22
C PRO A 303 14.59 -16.61 -3.70
N ASP A 304 13.54 -15.94 -3.23
CA ASP A 304 13.23 -15.84 -1.79
C ASP A 304 12.75 -17.18 -1.20
N THR A 305 12.42 -18.17 -2.04
CA THR A 305 11.92 -19.49 -1.61
C THR A 305 13.00 -20.57 -1.58
N ILE A 306 14.17 -20.33 -2.19
CA ILE A 306 15.25 -21.30 -2.33
C ILE A 306 15.73 -21.84 -0.97
N PRO A 307 16.04 -21.01 0.06
CA PRO A 307 16.51 -21.53 1.36
C PRO A 307 15.52 -22.50 2.01
N ARG A 308 14.22 -22.22 1.90
CA ARG A 308 13.15 -23.08 2.43
C ARG A 308 13.07 -24.41 1.68
N GLN A 309 13.21 -24.38 0.36
CA GLN A 309 13.20 -25.60 -0.44
C GLN A 309 14.39 -26.50 -0.14
N ILE A 310 15.57 -25.92 0.09
CA ILE A 310 16.77 -26.66 0.52
C ILE A 310 16.45 -27.40 1.82
N ALA A 311 15.94 -26.71 2.84
CA ALA A 311 15.61 -27.34 4.13
C ALA A 311 14.60 -28.48 3.99
N THR A 312 13.52 -28.28 3.20
CA THR A 312 12.50 -29.31 2.97
C THR A 312 13.03 -30.51 2.17
N ALA A 313 13.83 -30.28 1.13
CA ALA A 313 14.42 -31.34 0.33
C ALA A 313 15.38 -32.20 1.17
N VAL A 314 16.26 -31.55 1.95
CA VAL A 314 17.20 -32.23 2.85
C VAL A 314 16.46 -33.03 3.92
N ALA A 315 15.43 -32.47 4.55
CA ALA A 315 14.62 -33.17 5.54
C ALA A 315 13.95 -34.42 4.96
N THR A 316 13.39 -34.29 3.75
CA THR A 316 12.68 -35.39 3.08
C THR A 316 13.61 -36.53 2.66
N VAL A 317 14.82 -36.19 2.20
CA VAL A 317 15.84 -37.13 1.72
C VAL A 317 16.52 -37.84 2.88
N LEU A 318 16.96 -37.10 3.89
CA LEU A 318 17.69 -37.65 5.03
C LEU A 318 16.76 -38.25 6.09
N LYS A 319 15.44 -38.10 5.94
CA LYS A 319 14.44 -38.48 6.97
C LYS A 319 14.77 -37.87 8.32
N ALA A 320 15.29 -36.65 8.29
CA ALA A 320 15.60 -35.89 9.48
C ALA A 320 14.30 -35.31 10.06
N ASP A 321 14.16 -35.37 11.38
CA ASP A 321 12.99 -34.84 12.07
C ASP A 321 12.90 -33.31 11.95
N VAL A 322 14.05 -32.64 12.06
CA VAL A 322 14.16 -31.18 11.91
C VAL A 322 15.43 -30.86 11.11
N VAL A 323 15.33 -29.92 10.18
CA VAL A 323 16.46 -29.37 9.42
C VAL A 323 16.45 -27.86 9.52
N ALA A 324 17.60 -27.26 9.82
CA ALA A 324 17.80 -25.82 9.83
C ALA A 324 19.00 -25.44 8.96
N LEU A 325 18.84 -24.36 8.20
CA LEU A 325 19.85 -23.68 7.42
C LEU A 325 20.18 -22.38 8.13
N VAL A 326 21.46 -22.19 8.44
CA VAL A 326 21.93 -21.10 9.30
C VAL A 326 23.02 -20.32 8.57
N SER A 327 22.96 -19.00 8.64
CA SER A 327 24.02 -18.07 8.23
C SER A 327 24.85 -17.70 9.45
N HIS A 328 26.16 -17.63 9.28
CA HIS A 328 27.05 -17.08 10.30
C HIS A 328 27.44 -15.67 9.87
N GLU A 329 26.84 -14.66 10.50
CA GLU A 329 27.12 -13.24 10.21
C GLU A 329 28.07 -12.61 11.25
N ASP A 330 27.94 -12.97 12.54
CA ASP A 330 28.70 -12.41 13.67
C ASP A 330 29.37 -13.50 14.53
N GLU A 331 30.38 -13.12 15.33
CA GLU A 331 31.18 -14.06 16.14
C GLU A 331 30.35 -14.88 17.16
N ASN A 332 29.24 -14.32 17.67
CA ASN A 332 28.46 -14.93 18.75
C ASN A 332 27.05 -15.37 18.33
N TRP A 333 26.60 -15.04 17.11
CA TRP A 333 25.24 -15.30 16.68
C TRP A 333 25.20 -15.93 15.29
N ALA A 334 24.27 -16.86 15.12
CA ALA A 334 24.00 -17.50 13.85
C ALA A 334 22.51 -17.36 13.51
N ASP A 335 22.22 -16.73 12.38
CA ASP A 335 20.86 -16.45 11.96
C ASP A 335 20.30 -17.61 11.15
N MET A 336 19.17 -18.15 11.60
CA MET A 336 18.48 -19.21 10.89
C MET A 336 17.74 -18.64 9.67
N ILE A 337 18.30 -18.88 8.49
CA ILE A 337 17.75 -18.45 7.19
C ILE A 337 16.46 -19.22 6.86
N ALA A 338 16.44 -20.52 7.16
CA ALA A 338 15.28 -21.37 6.94
C ALA A 338 15.34 -22.61 7.83
N ALA A 339 14.19 -23.06 8.34
CA ALA A 339 14.10 -24.35 9.00
C ALA A 339 12.78 -25.06 8.68
N TYR A 340 12.81 -26.38 8.79
CA TYR A 340 11.72 -27.26 8.44
C TYR A 340 11.62 -28.42 9.43
N ASP A 341 10.44 -28.58 10.02
CA ASP A 341 10.07 -29.70 10.88
C ASP A 341 9.34 -30.73 10.03
N HIS A 342 9.97 -31.89 9.82
CA HIS A 342 9.44 -32.97 8.99
C HIS A 342 8.30 -33.73 9.67
N ILE A 343 8.31 -33.81 11.01
CA ILE A 343 7.27 -34.49 11.79
C ILE A 343 5.96 -33.71 11.69
N GLN A 344 6.03 -32.39 11.86
CA GLN A 344 4.86 -31.50 11.83
C GLN A 344 4.55 -30.95 10.43
N GLN A 345 5.39 -31.24 9.44
CA GLN A 345 5.30 -30.74 8.07
C GLN A 345 5.18 -29.21 7.97
N ARG A 346 5.89 -28.48 8.82
CA ARG A 346 5.82 -27.02 8.90
C ARG A 346 7.18 -26.35 8.80
N HIS A 347 7.21 -25.13 8.29
CA HIS A 347 8.40 -24.29 8.33
C HIS A 347 8.54 -23.62 9.70
N ILE A 348 9.76 -23.56 10.21
CA ILE A 348 10.09 -22.85 11.44
C ILE A 348 10.62 -21.46 11.02
N PRO A 349 10.02 -20.35 11.51
CA PRO A 349 10.47 -19.01 11.18
C PRO A 349 11.88 -18.74 11.76
N GLY A 350 12.62 -17.83 11.12
CA GLY A 350 13.99 -17.51 11.46
C GLY A 350 14.14 -17.12 12.93
N LEU A 351 15.05 -17.82 13.61
CA LEU A 351 15.47 -17.60 14.99
C LEU A 351 16.98 -17.33 14.98
N ALA A 352 17.43 -16.35 15.76
CA ALA A 352 18.86 -16.18 16.01
C ALA A 352 19.31 -17.19 17.06
N LEU A 353 20.35 -17.96 16.75
CA LEU A 353 20.93 -18.94 17.65
C LEU A 353 22.14 -18.33 18.33
N ASN A 354 22.15 -18.32 19.68
CA ASN A 354 23.32 -17.91 20.44
C ASN A 354 24.38 -19.02 20.35
N LEU A 355 25.51 -18.71 19.74
CA LEU A 355 26.60 -19.67 19.56
C LEU A 355 27.39 -19.91 20.86
N ASP A 356 27.35 -18.97 21.81
CA ASP A 356 28.00 -19.10 23.12
C ASP A 356 27.36 -20.23 23.96
N GLU A 357 26.08 -20.53 23.70
CA GLU A 357 25.34 -21.63 24.35
C GLU A 357 25.51 -22.98 23.63
N GLN A 358 26.25 -23.01 22.51
CA GLN A 358 26.36 -24.18 21.63
C GLN A 358 27.82 -24.38 21.16
N PRO A 359 28.76 -24.70 22.06
CA PRO A 359 30.19 -24.80 21.75
C PRO A 359 30.49 -25.85 20.68
N THR A 360 29.69 -26.92 20.61
CA THR A 360 29.80 -27.96 19.58
C THR A 360 29.50 -27.43 18.18
N LEU A 361 28.54 -26.52 18.04
CA LEU A 361 28.22 -25.87 16.76
C LEU A 361 29.36 -24.95 16.32
N VAL A 362 29.90 -24.15 17.23
CA VAL A 362 31.06 -23.28 16.96
C VAL A 362 32.24 -24.10 16.43
N LYS A 363 32.55 -25.22 17.10
CA LYS A 363 33.64 -26.11 16.69
C LYS A 363 33.40 -26.72 15.31
N THR A 364 32.17 -27.17 15.01
CA THR A 364 31.84 -27.70 13.67
C THR A 364 31.91 -26.68 12.56
N LEU A 365 31.52 -25.42 12.84
CA LEU A 365 31.61 -24.32 11.89
C LEU A 365 33.07 -23.96 11.60
N GLN A 366 33.91 -23.90 12.63
CA GLN A 366 35.35 -23.65 12.50
C GLN A 366 36.06 -24.77 11.73
N ASP A 367 35.77 -26.03 12.06
CA ASP A 367 36.41 -27.20 11.44
C ASP A 367 35.83 -27.56 10.07
N ARG A 368 34.70 -26.96 9.67
CA ARG A 368 33.93 -27.24 8.44
C ARG A 368 33.69 -28.74 8.23
N ARG A 369 33.43 -29.46 9.32
CA ARG A 369 33.21 -30.90 9.34
C ARG A 369 31.86 -31.22 9.93
N GLN A 370 31.23 -32.25 9.39
CA GLN A 370 30.04 -32.83 10.00
C GLN A 370 30.43 -33.42 11.36
N ALA A 371 29.84 -32.92 12.44
CA ALA A 371 29.87 -33.61 13.72
C ALA A 371 28.46 -33.97 14.17
N ARG A 372 28.41 -34.99 15.01
CA ARG A 372 27.18 -35.44 15.64
C ARG A 372 27.02 -34.67 16.94
N LEU A 373 25.89 -34.01 17.12
CA LEU A 373 25.52 -33.44 18.41
C LEU A 373 25.03 -34.58 19.32
N THR A 374 25.67 -34.77 20.46
CA THR A 374 25.24 -35.72 21.51
C THR A 374 25.12 -34.97 22.83
N GLU A 375 24.07 -35.25 23.62
CA GLU A 375 23.75 -34.59 24.90
C GLU A 375 24.92 -34.49 25.88
N THR A 376 25.89 -35.40 25.79
CA THR A 376 27.07 -35.45 26.67
C THR A 376 28.18 -34.46 26.34
N GLU A 377 28.15 -33.79 25.18
CA GLU A 377 29.18 -32.80 24.76
C GLU A 377 28.72 -31.34 24.91
N HIS A 378 27.53 -31.12 25.50
CA HIS A 378 26.89 -29.81 25.67
C HIS A 378 27.32 -29.06 26.95
N LEU A 379 28.22 -29.62 27.78
CA LEU A 379 28.45 -29.16 29.15
C LEU A 379 29.91 -28.92 29.58
N ASP A 380 30.88 -28.94 28.66
CA ASP A 380 32.29 -28.61 28.98
C ASP A 380 32.75 -27.29 28.37
#